data_AF-A0A4Z2EEI4-F1
#
_entry.id   AF-A0A4Z2EEI4-F1
#
_cell.length_a   1.000
_cell.length_b   1.000
_cell.length_c   1.000
_cell.angle_alpha   90.00
_cell.angle_beta   90.00
_cell.angle_gamma   90.00
#
_symmetry.space_group_name_H-M   'P 1'
#
loop_
_entity.id
_entity.type
_entity.pdbx_description
1 polymer ?
#
loop_
_entity_poly.entity_id
_entity_poly.type
_entity_poly.pdbx_seq_one_letter_code
_entity_poly.pdbx_strand_id
1 'polypeptide(L)'
;MQTVGTLCALLSLLVAAHADVVERFEDVPECLGYFYEEKVPEYHFATLYDTIHRIAVYAAYHFQPSDGGGREKRWFVEPQVRGPNPPNTL
;
A
#
# COMPACT_ATOMS: atom_id res chain seq x y z
N MET A 1 4.52 44.99 15.40
CA MET A 1 5.68 44.17 14.96
C MET A 1 5.73 42.78 15.58
N GLN A 2 5.03 42.47 16.68
CA GLN A 2 5.09 41.15 17.32
C GLN A 2 4.09 40.12 16.74
N THR A 3 2.93 40.57 16.26
CA THR A 3 1.83 39.71 15.76
C THR A 3 2.11 39.05 14.42
N VAL A 4 2.83 39.71 13.52
CA VAL A 4 3.21 39.15 12.20
C VAL A 4 4.25 38.04 12.36
N GLY A 5 5.21 38.21 13.26
CA GLY A 5 6.22 37.18 13.54
C GLY A 5 5.62 35.91 14.14
N THR A 6 4.63 36.06 15.02
CA THR A 6 3.90 34.92 15.61
C THR A 6 3.00 34.23 14.59
N LEU A 7 2.32 35.00 13.71
CA LEU A 7 1.51 34.40 12.64
C LEU A 7 2.37 33.60 11.67
N CYS A 8 3.52 34.13 11.25
CA CYS A 8 4.45 33.41 10.37
C CYS A 8 4.99 32.14 11.03
N ALA A 9 5.36 32.18 12.32
CA ALA A 9 5.83 31.01 13.03
C ALA A 9 4.75 29.91 13.11
N LEU A 10 3.50 30.29 13.40
CA LEU A 10 2.36 29.35 13.44
C LEU A 10 2.04 28.76 12.06
N LEU A 11 2.13 29.56 11.00
CA LEU A 11 1.91 29.10 9.63
C LEU A 11 3.00 28.11 9.19
N SER A 12 4.26 28.35 9.56
CA SER A 12 5.37 27.43 9.33
C SER A 12 5.21 26.11 10.08
N LEU A 13 4.62 26.13 11.29
CA LEU A 13 4.28 24.91 12.03
C LEU A 13 3.15 24.11 11.36
N LEU A 14 2.20 24.77 10.70
CA LEU A 14 1.09 24.10 9.98
C LEU A 14 1.54 23.43 8.68
N VAL A 15 2.58 23.97 8.02
CA VAL A 15 3.16 23.39 6.80
C VAL A 15 4.13 22.23 7.11
N ALA A 16 4.53 22.06 8.38
CA ALA A 16 5.39 20.97 8.80
C ALA A 16 4.71 19.59 8.86
N ALA A 17 3.42 19.50 8.52
CA ALA A 17 2.77 18.23 8.19
C ALA A 17 3.20 17.78 6.79
N HIS A 18 4.46 17.39 6.67
CA HIS A 18 5.00 16.77 5.45
C HIS A 18 4.35 15.40 5.31
N ALA A 19 3.39 15.27 4.40
CA ALA A 19 3.03 13.97 3.87
C ALA A 19 4.21 13.52 3.00
N ASP A 20 5.17 12.83 3.60
CA ASP A 20 6.28 12.24 2.88
C ASP A 20 5.80 10.97 2.17
N VAL A 21 5.99 10.90 0.86
CA VAL A 21 5.66 9.71 0.07
C VAL A 21 6.85 8.77 0.22
N VAL A 22 6.69 7.79 1.11
CA VAL A 22 7.70 6.75 1.31
C VAL A 22 7.75 5.88 0.06
N GLU A 23 8.86 5.94 -0.70
CA GLU A 23 9.06 5.08 -1.88
C GLU A 23 9.16 3.61 -1.50
N ARG A 24 9.73 3.30 -0.33
CA ARG A 24 9.93 1.94 0.19
C ARG A 24 9.59 1.86 1.67
N PHE A 25 8.51 1.19 2.00
CA PHE A 25 8.02 1.05 3.38
C PHE A 25 9.00 0.34 4.33
N GLU A 26 9.95 -0.42 3.78
CA GLU A 26 11.04 -1.10 4.51
C GLU A 26 12.02 -0.12 5.16
N ASP A 27 12.16 1.08 4.59
CA ASP A 27 13.13 2.09 5.04
C ASP A 27 12.64 2.85 6.28
N VAL A 28 11.37 2.66 6.67
CA VAL A 28 10.73 3.29 7.84
C VAL A 28 10.39 2.21 8.87
N PRO A 29 11.19 2.04 9.94
CA PRO A 29 11.02 0.96 10.90
C PRO A 29 9.68 1.02 11.64
N GLU A 30 9.09 2.20 11.78
CA GLU A 30 7.76 2.40 12.36
C GLU A 30 6.63 1.81 11.48
N CYS A 31 6.85 1.72 10.17
CA CYS A 31 5.88 1.13 9.24
C CYS A 31 5.82 -0.39 9.36
N LEU A 32 6.92 -1.05 9.72
CA LEU A 32 7.01 -2.51 9.84
C LEU A 32 6.00 -3.10 10.83
N GLY A 33 5.68 -2.38 11.91
CA GLY A 33 4.71 -2.81 12.92
C GLY A 33 3.26 -2.87 12.42
N TYR A 34 2.95 -2.25 11.28
CA TYR A 34 1.63 -2.35 10.64
C TYR A 34 1.54 -3.51 9.65
N PHE A 35 2.66 -4.15 9.31
CA PHE A 35 2.69 -5.31 8.45
C PHE A 35 2.53 -6.60 9.27
N TYR A 36 1.79 -7.55 8.71
CA TYR A 36 1.62 -8.87 9.31
C TYR A 36 2.98 -9.60 9.37
N GLU A 37 3.34 -10.12 10.54
CA GLU A 37 4.63 -10.79 10.80
C GLU A 37 5.87 -9.92 10.49
N GLU A 38 5.78 -8.59 10.60
CA GLU A 38 6.88 -7.63 10.31
C GLU A 38 7.47 -7.76 8.90
N LYS A 39 6.79 -8.48 8.01
CA LYS A 39 7.25 -8.77 6.66
C LYS A 39 6.51 -7.89 5.68
N VAL A 40 7.24 -7.10 4.91
CA VAL A 40 6.66 -6.45 3.73
C VAL A 40 6.26 -7.55 2.75
N PRO A 41 4.97 -7.71 2.46
CA PRO A 41 4.51 -8.72 1.55
C PRO A 41 4.96 -8.36 0.13
N GLU A 42 5.43 -9.36 -0.62
CA GLU A 42 5.62 -9.25 -2.07
C GLU A 42 4.24 -9.18 -2.75
N TYR A 43 3.56 -8.06 -2.63
CA TYR A 43 2.31 -7.82 -3.35
C TYR A 43 2.64 -7.25 -4.73
N HIS A 44 2.31 -8.02 -5.77
CA HIS A 44 2.51 -7.61 -7.16
C HIS A 44 1.45 -6.60 -7.66
N PHE A 45 0.36 -6.43 -6.90
CA PHE A 45 -0.75 -5.56 -7.25
C PHE A 45 -1.51 -5.12 -6.00
N ALA A 46 -2.27 -4.04 -6.14
CA ALA A 46 -3.22 -3.53 -5.15
C ALA A 46 -4.61 -3.40 -5.78
N THR A 47 -5.65 -3.63 -4.99
CA THR A 47 -7.03 -3.77 -5.49
C THR A 47 -8.00 -3.21 -4.46
N LEU A 48 -8.93 -2.34 -4.91
CA LEU A 48 -10.08 -1.91 -4.10
C LEU A 48 -11.24 -2.86 -4.37
N TYR A 49 -11.60 -3.68 -3.39
CA TYR A 49 -12.61 -4.73 -3.52
C TYR A 49 -13.95 -4.34 -2.88
N ASP A 50 -15.05 -4.43 -3.63
CA ASP A 50 -16.41 -4.31 -3.12
C ASP A 50 -16.91 -5.67 -2.64
N THR A 51 -17.11 -5.81 -1.32
CA THR A 51 -17.52 -7.07 -0.68
C THR A 51 -18.99 -7.45 -0.92
N ILE A 52 -19.85 -6.46 -1.22
CA ILE A 52 -21.28 -6.68 -1.48
C ILE A 52 -21.45 -7.21 -2.89
N HIS A 53 -20.86 -6.51 -3.86
CA HIS A 53 -20.96 -6.85 -5.27
C HIS A 53 -19.94 -7.91 -5.71
N ARG A 54 -18.96 -8.23 -4.84
CA ARG A 54 -17.89 -9.22 -5.05
C ARG A 54 -17.02 -8.93 -6.28
N ILE A 55 -16.72 -7.65 -6.53
CA ILE A 55 -15.95 -7.19 -7.68
C ILE A 55 -14.79 -6.29 -7.25
N ALA A 56 -13.70 -6.33 -8.02
CA ALA A 56 -12.63 -5.34 -7.91
C ALA A 56 -13.08 -4.05 -8.62
N VAL A 57 -13.24 -2.96 -7.86
CA VAL A 57 -13.66 -1.65 -8.38
C VAL A 57 -12.48 -0.95 -9.04
N TYR A 58 -11.28 -1.06 -8.45
CA TYR A 58 -10.03 -0.54 -8.99
C TYR A 58 -8.90 -1.53 -8.76
N ALA A 59 -7.92 -1.55 -9.67
CA ALA A 59 -6.69 -2.32 -9.55
C ALA A 59 -5.51 -1.47 -10.01
N ALA A 60 -4.37 -1.60 -9.33
CA ALA A 60 -3.10 -0.97 -9.66
C ALA A 60 -1.98 -2.01 -9.58
N TYR A 61 -1.05 -1.98 -10.52
CA TYR A 61 0.09 -2.87 -10.57
C TYR A 61 1.25 -2.21 -11.30
N HIS A 62 2.47 -2.64 -11.00
CA HIS A 62 3.64 -2.24 -11.77
C HIS A 62 3.75 -3.15 -12.98
N PHE A 63 3.68 -2.57 -14.17
CA PHE A 63 3.87 -3.32 -15.41
C PHE A 63 5.34 -3.72 -15.55
N GLN A 64 5.61 -5.01 -15.68
CA GLN A 64 6.90 -5.55 -16.05
C GLN A 64 6.79 -6.22 -17.43
N PRO A 65 7.67 -5.89 -18.39
CA PRO A 65 7.73 -6.60 -19.65
C PRO A 65 8.06 -8.07 -19.40
N SER A 66 7.32 -8.97 -20.04
CA SER A 66 7.57 -10.42 -19.98
C SER A 66 8.26 -10.88 -21.26
N ASP A 67 9.15 -11.86 -21.14
CA ASP A 67 9.82 -12.53 -22.27
C ASP A 67 8.89 -13.44 -23.11
N GLY A 68 7.58 -13.16 -23.12
CA GLY A 68 6.59 -13.93 -23.88
C GLY A 68 6.07 -15.18 -23.15
N GLY A 69 6.21 -15.24 -21.82
CA GLY A 69 5.57 -16.28 -21.01
C GLY A 69 4.04 -16.15 -21.08
N GLY A 70 3.35 -17.18 -21.56
CA GLY A 70 1.90 -17.17 -21.73
C GLY A 70 1.13 -16.91 -20.43
N ARG A 71 -0.10 -16.41 -20.55
CA ARG A 71 -0.99 -16.17 -19.41
C ARG A 71 -1.47 -17.48 -18.79
N GLU A 72 -1.29 -17.63 -17.47
CA GLU A 72 -1.91 -18.71 -16.68
C GLU A 72 -3.44 -18.69 -16.85
N LYS A 73 -4.07 -19.86 -17.02
CA LYS A 73 -5.51 -19.99 -17.31
C LYS A 73 -6.32 -20.33 -16.06
N ARG A 74 -5.67 -20.79 -14.99
CA ARG A 74 -6.32 -21.09 -13.72
C ARG A 74 -6.84 -19.81 -13.08
N TRP A 75 -8.06 -19.88 -12.57
CA TRP A 75 -8.67 -18.81 -11.79
C TRP A 75 -8.25 -18.94 -10.33
N PHE A 76 -7.80 -17.83 -9.75
CA PHE A 76 -7.43 -17.74 -8.33
C PHE A 76 -8.39 -16.81 -7.60
N VAL A 77 -8.61 -17.10 -6.31
CA VAL A 77 -9.29 -16.17 -5.40
C VAL A 77 -8.22 -15.28 -4.79
N GLU A 78 -8.50 -13.99 -4.76
CA GLU A 78 -7.59 -13.00 -4.23
C GLU A 78 -7.29 -13.25 -2.73
N PRO A 79 -6.01 -13.31 -2.31
CA PRO A 79 -5.64 -13.69 -0.95
C PRO A 79 -6.25 -12.81 0.14
N GLN A 80 -6.32 -11.49 -0.09
CA GLN A 80 -6.87 -10.55 0.89
C GLN A 80 -8.38 -10.74 1.14
N VAL A 81 -9.12 -11.29 0.17
CA VAL A 81 -10.56 -11.62 0.34
C VAL A 81 -10.73 -12.95 1.09
N ARG A 82 -9.74 -13.84 1.00
CA ARG A 82 -9.74 -15.16 1.67
C ARG A 82 -9.29 -15.09 3.15
N GLY A 83 -8.68 -13.98 3.57
CA GLY A 83 -8.01 -13.87 4.87
C GLY A 83 -6.61 -14.50 4.86
N PRO A 84 -5.80 -14.37 5.93
CA PRO A 84 -4.49 -15.00 6.00
C PRO A 84 -4.64 -16.52 5.85
N ASN A 85 -4.12 -17.07 4.75
CA ASN A 85 -3.94 -18.51 4.67
C ASN A 85 -2.75 -18.88 5.57
N PRO A 86 -2.86 -19.90 6.44
CA PRO A 86 -1.70 -20.45 7.10
C PRO A 86 -0.69 -20.92 6.04
N PRO A 87 0.62 -20.93 6.37
CA PRO A 87 1.63 -21.39 5.45
C PRO A 87 1.27 -22.82 5.05
N ASN A 88 1.11 -23.03 3.74
CA ASN A 88 0.80 -24.31 3.10
C ASN A 88 -0.70 -24.59 2.94
N THR A 89 -1.28 -24.11 1.83
CA THR A 89 -2.36 -24.85 1.18
C THR A 89 -2.11 -24.81 -0.32
N LEU A 90 -1.91 -26.02 -0.87
CA LEU A 90 -1.61 -26.36 -2.26
C LEU A 90 -2.68 -25.89 -3.25
#